data_AF-A0A7J0BDE3-F1
#
_entry.id   AF-A0A7J0BDE3-F1
#
_cell.length_a   1.000
_cell.length_b   1.000
_cell.length_c   1.000
_cell.angle_alpha   90.00
_cell.angle_beta   90.00
_cell.angle_gamma   90.00
#
_symmetry.space_group_name_H-M   'P 1'
#
loop_
_entity.id
_entity.type
_entity.pdbx_description
1 polymer ?
#
loop_
_entity_poly.entity_id
_entity_poly.type
_entity_poly.pdbx_seq_one_letter_code
_entity_poly.pdbx_strand_id
1 'polypeptide(L)'
;MRHSVFTVSLFTLACATLLAMAGCTPRTTGQAGMAVPYATTPDFATNPFALGDGGQWGTGLVLADIDRNGYPDLVVSAGNDKDNQNVVVYFNYGNNNISPNPGWVSADKDHHGTIAVGDIDGNGWPDLAVSVFLGKDLAYEGGGVKVYYNYGPPNYLMADPSFTDTGYPSYGCALGDIDGDGDLDLAVAGGEPIPEVESFATQTCGSGKAFARHEGTQAARLRAASQKTATGGTQEPPFVTPGRIYINNGGKFSRDAIWTTSESFVAMAVDFADVNYDGLMDVIFQSAPIRIYLGMQKGGQGGILNTPGWMSVDANYYGNGFDYAASMTLPESLEKPVFSIAASSNSYMGQGRGGFSLYRFLSPFVVQYAPHNSVPNWQSKYGDWGSGVRLSDVDGDNNLDMLTHRWNTPGFNDLNGRLLIYQGNGGLFTETPVWQSDATSIIEVIQVADLDRRQEQSATMNLTVSNENWSDTQTGQSVVYLPQQVIASVNWVRVNGVQLAAGKQYTFVPGRNWISIYKPVPQNSTISVNYSWSEKLDVVYTNWNCDLGNYIYFHR
;
A
#
# COMPACT_ATOMS: atom_id res chain seq x y z
N MET A 1 -53.48 -42.20 -71.45
CA MET A 1 -53.95 -41.20 -70.48
C MET A 1 -52.86 -41.00 -69.44
N ARG A 2 -52.60 -39.74 -69.08
CA ARG A 2 -51.37 -39.25 -68.45
C ARG A 2 -51.12 -39.86 -67.06
N HIS A 3 -49.92 -40.36 -66.84
CA HIS A 3 -49.32 -40.43 -65.50
C HIS A 3 -47.92 -39.80 -65.54
N SER A 4 -47.70 -38.98 -64.53
CA SER A 4 -46.67 -37.97 -64.40
C SER A 4 -45.31 -38.58 -64.06
N VAL A 5 -44.24 -38.10 -64.69
CA VAL A 5 -42.86 -38.43 -64.33
C VAL A 5 -42.16 -37.14 -63.91
N PHE A 6 -41.48 -37.25 -62.77
CA PHE A 6 -40.64 -36.26 -62.11
C PHE A 6 -39.47 -35.78 -62.97
N THR A 7 -39.19 -34.49 -62.91
CA THR A 7 -37.84 -33.95 -63.07
C THR A 7 -37.61 -32.89 -61.99
N VAL A 8 -36.64 -33.16 -61.12
CA VAL A 8 -36.16 -32.27 -60.06
C VAL A 8 -35.13 -31.33 -60.68
N SER A 9 -35.39 -30.02 -60.62
CA SER A 9 -34.41 -28.99 -60.94
C SER A 9 -33.85 -28.41 -59.64
N LEU A 10 -32.54 -28.60 -59.45
CA LEU A 10 -31.75 -27.95 -58.40
C LEU A 10 -31.75 -26.43 -58.62
N PHE A 11 -32.22 -25.67 -57.63
CA PHE A 11 -31.88 -24.25 -57.46
C PHE A 11 -30.87 -24.14 -56.32
N THR A 12 -29.62 -23.87 -56.65
CA THR A 12 -28.60 -23.41 -55.68
C THR A 12 -28.77 -21.91 -55.48
N LEU A 13 -29.39 -21.51 -54.36
CA LEU A 13 -29.26 -20.16 -53.82
C LEU A 13 -27.98 -20.10 -52.98
N ALA A 14 -26.91 -19.52 -53.52
CA ALA A 14 -25.79 -19.06 -52.74
C ALA A 14 -26.09 -17.62 -52.29
N CYS A 15 -26.63 -17.48 -51.08
CA CYS A 15 -26.78 -16.19 -50.42
C CYS A 15 -25.45 -15.92 -49.68
N ALA A 16 -24.55 -15.16 -50.30
CA ALA A 16 -23.39 -14.60 -49.63
C ALA A 16 -23.83 -13.30 -48.94
N THR A 17 -24.26 -13.40 -47.69
CA THR A 17 -24.35 -12.24 -46.80
C THR A 17 -22.94 -11.85 -46.40
N LEU A 18 -22.44 -10.76 -46.98
CA LEU A 18 -21.33 -9.99 -46.42
C LEU A 18 -21.78 -9.47 -45.05
N LEU A 19 -21.40 -10.14 -43.96
CA LEU A 19 -21.28 -9.45 -42.69
C LEU A 19 -20.09 -8.50 -42.86
N ALA A 20 -20.39 -7.22 -43.00
CA ALA A 20 -19.43 -6.17 -42.71
C ALA A 20 -19.06 -6.33 -41.23
N MET A 21 -17.95 -7.03 -40.97
CA MET A 21 -17.24 -6.88 -39.71
C MET A 21 -16.82 -5.41 -39.67
N ALA A 22 -17.62 -4.59 -39.00
CA ALA A 22 -17.14 -3.35 -38.45
C ALA A 22 -16.01 -3.77 -37.51
N GLY A 23 -14.78 -3.73 -38.02
CA GLY A 23 -13.61 -3.84 -37.20
C GLY A 23 -13.75 -2.75 -36.16
N CYS A 24 -14.04 -3.14 -34.92
CA CYS A 24 -13.49 -2.44 -33.78
C CYS A 24 -11.99 -2.54 -33.96
N THR A 25 -11.44 -1.59 -34.71
CA THR A 25 -10.07 -1.21 -34.51
C THR A 25 -10.02 -0.78 -33.05
N PRO A 26 -9.23 -1.44 -32.19
CA PRO A 26 -8.97 -0.88 -30.88
C PRO A 26 -8.49 0.55 -31.14
N ARG A 27 -9.07 1.49 -30.41
CA ARG A 27 -8.61 2.87 -30.42
C ARG A 27 -7.21 2.86 -29.83
N THR A 28 -6.21 2.59 -30.65
CA THR A 28 -4.79 2.74 -30.31
C THR A 28 -4.49 4.23 -30.34
N THR A 29 -5.01 4.93 -29.34
CA THR A 29 -4.45 6.21 -28.88
C THR A 29 -3.70 5.98 -27.57
N GLY A 30 -3.18 4.78 -27.33
CA GLY A 30 -2.05 4.63 -26.42
C GLY A 30 -0.87 5.32 -27.09
N GLN A 31 -0.40 6.41 -26.48
CA GLN A 31 0.95 6.88 -26.81
C GLN A 31 1.89 5.70 -26.63
N ALA A 32 2.85 5.53 -27.55
CA ALA A 32 3.95 4.61 -27.27
C ALA A 32 4.59 5.11 -25.97
N GLY A 33 4.58 4.27 -24.92
CA GLY A 33 4.93 4.75 -23.59
C GLY A 33 6.33 5.36 -23.58
N MET A 34 6.46 6.45 -22.83
CA MET A 34 7.65 7.28 -22.90
C MET A 34 8.82 6.59 -22.19
N ALA A 35 10.03 7.13 -22.38
CA ALA A 35 11.18 6.60 -21.67
C ALA A 35 11.04 6.91 -20.17
N VAL A 36 11.23 5.90 -19.32
CA VAL A 36 11.27 6.06 -17.87
C VAL A 36 12.29 7.14 -17.48
N PRO A 37 11.88 8.20 -16.74
CA PRO A 37 12.63 9.44 -16.62
C PRO A 37 13.67 9.47 -15.49
N TYR A 38 14.22 8.31 -15.10
CA TYR A 38 15.15 8.19 -13.97
C TYR A 38 16.55 7.75 -14.43
N ALA A 39 17.60 8.27 -13.78
CA ALA A 39 18.93 7.67 -13.88
C ALA A 39 18.93 6.28 -13.27
N THR A 40 19.80 5.39 -13.73
CA THR A 40 19.96 4.07 -13.12
C THR A 40 20.64 4.12 -11.74
N THR A 41 21.42 5.16 -11.44
CA THR A 41 21.99 5.43 -10.11
C THR A 41 21.13 6.42 -9.30
N PRO A 42 21.01 6.28 -7.97
CA PRO A 42 20.24 7.22 -7.17
C PRO A 42 20.84 8.61 -7.22
N ASP A 43 20.00 9.64 -7.28
CA ASP A 43 20.44 11.04 -7.30
C ASP A 43 20.73 11.56 -5.88
N PHE A 44 20.15 10.94 -4.85
CA PHE A 44 20.38 11.27 -3.45
C PHE A 44 20.34 10.03 -2.54
N ALA A 45 21.06 10.10 -1.42
CA ALA A 45 21.02 9.13 -0.34
C ALA A 45 21.06 9.83 1.03
N THR A 46 20.25 9.38 1.99
CA THR A 46 20.42 9.81 3.39
C THR A 46 21.73 9.27 3.98
N ASN A 47 22.12 9.77 5.15
CA ASN A 47 23.25 9.27 5.92
C ASN A 47 22.79 8.18 6.89
N PRO A 48 23.06 6.88 6.62
CA PRO A 48 22.60 5.79 7.48
C PRO A 48 23.30 5.76 8.85
N PHE A 49 24.40 6.51 9.02
CA PHE A 49 25.17 6.56 10.27
C PHE A 49 24.89 7.82 11.10
N ALA A 50 23.89 8.63 10.73
CA ALA A 50 23.63 9.94 11.34
C ALA A 50 23.41 9.87 12.87
N LEU A 51 22.79 8.81 13.37
CA LEU A 51 22.51 8.62 14.80
C LEU A 51 23.69 8.03 15.60
N GLY A 52 24.77 7.61 14.93
CA GLY A 52 25.96 7.03 15.58
C GLY A 52 25.74 5.64 16.21
N ASP A 53 24.63 4.98 15.91
CA ASP A 53 24.23 3.68 16.46
C ASP A 53 24.39 2.51 15.47
N GLY A 54 25.21 2.69 14.43
CA GLY A 54 25.77 1.58 13.67
C GLY A 54 25.09 1.25 12.34
N GLY A 55 24.30 2.18 11.79
CA GLY A 55 23.62 2.03 10.50
C GLY A 55 22.10 1.96 10.68
N GLN A 56 21.32 2.13 9.60
CA GLN A 56 19.85 2.14 9.65
C GLN A 56 19.25 0.98 8.82
N TRP A 57 18.43 0.15 9.45
CA TRP A 57 17.69 -0.95 8.81
C TRP A 57 16.29 -0.48 8.40
N GLY A 58 16.19 0.38 7.39
CA GLY A 58 14.93 1.01 7.00
C GLY A 58 13.93 0.00 6.41
N THR A 59 12.72 -0.06 6.97
CA THR A 59 11.69 -1.05 6.59
C THR A 59 10.31 -0.47 6.34
N GLY A 60 10.03 0.75 6.81
CA GLY A 60 8.83 1.49 6.43
C GLY A 60 9.17 2.88 5.94
N LEU A 61 8.37 3.35 4.98
CA LEU A 61 8.52 4.66 4.35
C LEU A 61 7.15 5.24 3.98
N VAL A 62 6.96 6.51 4.32
CA VAL A 62 5.87 7.36 3.83
C VAL A 62 6.40 8.76 3.52
N LEU A 63 5.77 9.42 2.56
CA LEU A 63 6.08 10.78 2.16
C LEU A 63 4.93 11.71 2.56
N ALA A 64 5.21 12.69 3.40
CA ALA A 64 4.20 13.64 3.88
C ALA A 64 4.87 14.92 4.40
N ASP A 65 4.20 16.06 4.27
CA ASP A 65 4.67 17.36 4.75
C ASP A 65 4.43 17.49 6.28
N ILE A 66 5.38 16.99 7.08
CA ILE A 66 5.22 16.83 8.54
C ILE A 66 5.33 18.18 9.26
N ASP A 67 6.19 19.06 8.76
CA ASP A 67 6.39 20.41 9.31
C ASP A 67 5.52 21.49 8.63
N ARG A 68 4.69 21.09 7.65
CA ARG A 68 3.79 21.96 6.88
C ARG A 68 4.53 23.09 6.15
N ASN A 69 5.77 22.86 5.74
CA ASN A 69 6.54 23.79 4.94
C ASN A 69 6.14 23.78 3.45
N GLY A 70 5.26 22.85 3.07
CA GLY A 70 4.75 22.68 1.72
C GLY A 70 5.48 21.62 0.91
N TYR A 71 6.49 20.92 1.42
CA TYR A 71 7.22 19.88 0.70
C TYR A 71 7.10 18.54 1.43
N PRO A 72 6.86 17.42 0.73
CA PRO A 72 6.84 16.12 1.38
C PRO A 72 8.19 15.77 2.01
N ASP A 73 8.18 15.42 3.29
CA ASP A 73 9.30 14.88 4.05
C ASP A 73 9.36 13.36 3.95
N LEU A 74 10.52 12.78 4.26
CA LEU A 74 10.69 11.33 4.34
C LEU A 74 10.54 10.88 5.79
N VAL A 75 9.50 10.10 6.09
CA VAL A 75 9.33 9.47 7.41
C VAL A 75 9.68 8.00 7.32
N VAL A 76 10.62 7.57 8.16
CA VAL A 76 11.21 6.23 8.10
C VAL A 76 11.07 5.52 9.44
N SER A 77 10.45 4.35 9.42
CA SER A 77 10.55 3.36 10.48
C SER A 77 11.65 2.37 10.14
N ALA A 78 12.40 1.95 11.16
CA ALA A 78 13.56 1.10 11.00
C ALA A 78 13.68 0.10 12.14
N GLY A 79 14.51 -0.90 11.92
CA GLY A 79 14.84 -1.95 12.88
C GLY A 79 14.35 -3.30 12.41
N ASN A 80 13.05 -3.42 12.09
CA ASN A 80 12.37 -4.70 11.82
C ASN A 80 12.92 -5.76 12.78
N ASP A 81 13.38 -6.93 12.35
CA ASP A 81 13.91 -7.93 13.26
C ASP A 81 15.42 -7.72 13.59
N LYS A 82 16.10 -6.73 13.01
CA LYS A 82 17.57 -6.60 13.05
C LYS A 82 18.11 -5.90 14.30
N ASP A 83 17.52 -4.78 14.69
CA ASP A 83 17.95 -3.99 15.85
C ASP A 83 16.79 -3.10 16.36
N ASN A 84 16.88 -2.65 17.60
CA ASN A 84 15.98 -1.64 18.14
C ASN A 84 16.41 -0.26 17.62
N GLN A 85 15.60 0.35 16.75
CA GLN A 85 15.93 1.64 16.14
C GLN A 85 14.81 2.66 16.33
N ASN A 86 15.12 3.93 16.14
CA ASN A 86 14.14 5.02 16.22
C ASN A 86 13.28 5.09 14.95
N VAL A 87 12.13 5.73 15.07
CA VAL A 87 11.44 6.36 13.93
C VAL A 87 12.12 7.71 13.67
N VAL A 88 12.31 8.07 12.41
CA VAL A 88 12.99 9.32 12.03
C VAL A 88 12.28 10.07 10.91
N VAL A 89 12.42 11.40 10.89
CA VAL A 89 11.98 12.26 9.79
C VAL A 89 13.18 12.97 9.20
N TYR A 90 13.35 12.87 7.88
CA TYR A 90 14.29 13.67 7.11
C TYR A 90 13.52 14.81 6.44
N PHE A 91 13.74 16.04 6.92
CA PHE A 91 13.04 17.21 6.40
C PHE A 91 13.52 17.59 5.00
N ASN A 92 12.54 17.91 4.16
CA ASN A 92 12.71 18.43 2.82
C ASN A 92 12.41 19.93 2.82
N TYR A 93 13.38 20.75 2.43
CA TYR A 93 13.24 22.21 2.36
C TYR A 93 12.93 22.71 0.93
N GLY A 94 12.53 21.80 0.05
CA GLY A 94 12.19 22.08 -1.35
C GLY A 94 13.40 22.26 -2.26
N ASN A 95 13.15 22.34 -3.58
CA ASN A 95 14.18 22.50 -4.61
C ASN A 95 15.33 21.48 -4.49
N ASN A 96 15.00 20.20 -4.25
CA ASN A 96 15.95 19.10 -4.02
C ASN A 96 16.90 19.32 -2.82
N ASN A 97 16.50 20.14 -1.84
CA ASN A 97 17.23 20.36 -0.59
C ASN A 97 16.68 19.49 0.54
N ILE A 98 16.98 18.19 0.46
CA ILE A 98 16.62 17.21 1.49
C ILE A 98 17.81 17.03 2.43
N SER A 99 17.57 17.12 3.75
CA SER A 99 18.64 16.89 4.73
C SER A 99 19.07 15.41 4.70
N PRO A 100 20.37 15.10 4.54
CA PRO A 100 20.83 13.72 4.62
C PRO A 100 20.79 13.17 6.05
N ASN A 101 20.68 14.02 7.07
CA ASN A 101 20.53 13.61 8.47
C ASN A 101 19.08 13.86 8.94
N PRO A 102 18.55 13.04 9.87
CA PRO A 102 17.20 13.24 10.36
C PRO A 102 17.10 14.55 11.16
N GLY A 103 16.01 15.27 10.94
CA GLY A 103 15.68 16.49 11.69
C GLY A 103 14.78 16.23 12.90
N TRP A 104 14.10 15.08 12.92
CA TRP A 104 13.36 14.58 14.08
C TRP A 104 13.65 13.09 14.29
N VAL A 105 13.67 12.66 15.55
CA VAL A 105 13.97 11.29 16.00
C VAL A 105 13.08 10.97 17.19
N SER A 106 12.41 9.82 17.19
CA SER A 106 11.62 9.36 18.33
C SER A 106 12.51 9.13 19.56
N ALA A 107 11.97 9.25 20.78
CA ALA A 107 12.70 8.98 22.01
C ALA A 107 12.88 7.47 22.25
N ASP A 108 11.91 6.67 21.80
CA ASP A 108 11.89 5.23 21.94
C ASP A 108 12.48 4.50 20.73
N LYS A 109 12.87 3.24 20.96
CA LYS A 109 13.48 2.34 19.98
C LYS A 109 12.81 0.98 20.06
N ASP A 110 12.43 0.42 18.92
CA ASP A 110 11.84 -0.91 18.79
C ASP A 110 12.19 -1.53 17.42
N HIS A 111 11.69 -2.75 17.21
CA HIS A 111 11.72 -3.49 15.96
C HIS A 111 10.55 -3.09 15.07
N HIS A 112 10.61 -1.88 14.51
CA HIS A 112 9.50 -1.32 13.74
C HIS A 112 9.29 -2.02 12.39
N GLY A 113 8.02 -2.20 12.00
CA GLY A 113 7.62 -2.64 10.67
C GLY A 113 7.40 -1.45 9.74
N THR A 114 6.22 -1.38 9.12
CA THR A 114 5.77 -0.24 8.30
C THR A 114 5.27 0.96 9.14
N ILE A 115 4.96 2.04 8.42
CA ILE A 115 4.47 3.31 8.96
C ILE A 115 3.35 3.85 8.06
N ALA A 116 2.37 4.52 8.67
CA ALA A 116 1.31 5.27 8.01
C ALA A 116 1.26 6.71 8.56
N VAL A 117 0.76 7.65 7.76
CA VAL A 117 0.64 9.07 8.11
C VAL A 117 -0.77 9.59 7.79
N GLY A 118 -1.31 10.43 8.66
CA GLY A 118 -2.59 11.11 8.46
C GLY A 118 -2.92 12.05 9.62
N ASP A 119 -3.90 12.94 9.46
CA ASP A 119 -4.40 13.81 10.53
C ASP A 119 -5.36 13.01 11.42
N ILE A 120 -4.81 12.29 12.40
CA ILE A 120 -5.55 11.35 13.25
C ILE A 120 -6.37 12.12 14.27
N ASP A 121 -5.86 13.23 14.83
CA ASP A 121 -6.61 14.01 15.83
C ASP A 121 -7.42 15.19 15.27
N GLY A 122 -7.41 15.37 13.95
CA GLY A 122 -8.19 16.40 13.24
C GLY A 122 -7.68 17.82 13.49
N ASN A 123 -6.42 17.97 13.93
CA ASN A 123 -5.82 19.26 14.23
C ASN A 123 -5.17 19.93 12.99
N GLY A 124 -5.11 19.20 11.87
CA GLY A 124 -4.55 19.66 10.60
C GLY A 124 -3.03 19.48 10.47
N TRP A 125 -2.39 18.71 11.34
CA TRP A 125 -0.98 18.32 11.26
C TRP A 125 -0.88 16.80 11.11
N PRO A 126 -0.02 16.29 10.21
CA PRO A 126 0.08 14.84 10.03
C PRO A 126 0.71 14.15 11.23
N ASP A 127 0.03 13.12 11.73
CA ASP A 127 0.45 12.20 12.78
C ASP A 127 1.06 10.92 12.18
N LEU A 128 1.76 10.13 13.01
CA LEU A 128 2.37 8.87 12.60
C LEU A 128 1.69 7.68 13.27
N ALA A 129 1.37 6.63 12.54
CA ALA A 129 1.06 5.30 13.06
C ALA A 129 2.14 4.30 12.62
N VAL A 130 2.67 3.51 13.55
CA VAL A 130 3.85 2.65 13.32
C VAL A 130 3.58 1.25 13.85
N SER A 131 3.73 0.24 13.00
CA SER A 131 3.69 -1.15 13.41
C SER A 131 4.98 -1.55 14.13
N VAL A 132 4.86 -2.43 15.12
CA VAL A 132 5.97 -2.97 15.88
C VAL A 132 5.96 -4.47 15.69
N PHE A 133 6.93 -4.98 14.94
CA PHE A 133 7.01 -6.39 14.63
C PHE A 133 7.35 -7.20 15.87
N LEU A 134 8.39 -6.80 16.60
CA LEU A 134 8.85 -7.47 17.82
C LEU A 134 9.02 -6.48 18.97
N GLY A 135 8.87 -6.97 20.19
CA GLY A 135 9.29 -6.20 21.37
C GLY A 135 10.80 -6.01 21.42
N LYS A 136 11.27 -5.17 22.34
CA LYS A 136 12.70 -4.84 22.50
C LYS A 136 13.63 -6.04 22.67
N ASP A 137 13.11 -7.10 23.29
CA ASP A 137 13.83 -8.35 23.56
C ASP A 137 13.58 -9.42 22.48
N LEU A 138 13.12 -9.03 21.28
CA LEU A 138 12.76 -9.91 20.16
C LEU A 138 11.60 -10.87 20.47
N ALA A 139 10.76 -10.51 21.44
CA ALA A 139 9.57 -11.26 21.80
C ALA A 139 8.39 -10.84 20.93
N TYR A 140 7.69 -11.80 20.31
CA TYR A 140 6.48 -11.57 19.52
C TYR A 140 5.37 -10.89 20.34
N GLU A 141 5.27 -11.25 21.61
CA GLU A 141 4.29 -10.71 22.56
C GLU A 141 4.61 -9.27 22.95
N GLY A 142 5.84 -8.81 22.70
CA GLY A 142 6.22 -7.41 22.88
C GLY A 142 6.01 -6.54 21.65
N GLY A 143 5.60 -7.13 20.52
CA GLY A 143 5.17 -6.37 19.35
C GLY A 143 3.86 -5.64 19.60
N GLY A 144 3.38 -4.91 18.59
CA GLY A 144 2.10 -4.22 18.66
C GLY A 144 2.00 -3.09 17.65
N VAL A 145 1.35 -2.00 18.02
CA VAL A 145 1.24 -0.77 17.20
C VAL A 145 1.38 0.45 18.10
N LYS A 146 1.85 1.57 17.55
CA LYS A 146 1.93 2.84 18.27
C LYS A 146 1.65 4.03 17.38
N VAL A 147 1.27 5.14 18.00
CA VAL A 147 0.95 6.39 17.32
C VAL A 147 1.68 7.55 17.98
N TYR A 148 2.19 8.47 17.17
CA TYR A 148 2.84 9.71 17.60
C TYR A 148 2.02 10.89 17.07
N TYR A 149 1.46 11.69 17.96
CA TYR A 149 0.70 12.88 17.56
C TYR A 149 1.64 14.04 17.21
N ASN A 150 1.23 14.85 16.25
CA ASN A 150 1.86 16.09 15.85
C ASN A 150 0.94 17.24 16.18
N TYR A 151 1.29 18.02 17.20
CA TYR A 151 0.46 19.15 17.63
C TYR A 151 0.78 20.46 16.90
N GLY A 152 1.70 20.42 15.94
CA GLY A 152 2.26 21.61 15.31
C GLY A 152 3.02 22.51 16.30
N PRO A 153 3.51 23.68 15.85
CA PRO A 153 4.28 24.59 16.67
C PRO A 153 3.52 24.99 17.96
N PRO A 154 4.18 25.02 19.14
CA PRO A 154 5.61 24.76 19.36
C PRO A 154 5.95 23.30 19.69
N ASN A 155 4.96 22.42 19.81
CA ASN A 155 5.13 21.07 20.35
C ASN A 155 5.54 20.04 19.28
N TYR A 156 5.17 20.29 18.03
CA TYR A 156 5.43 19.47 16.84
C TYR A 156 5.12 17.98 17.09
N LEU A 157 5.76 17.09 16.32
CA LEU A 157 5.66 15.65 16.47
C LEU A 157 6.23 15.19 17.82
N MET A 158 5.39 14.51 18.60
CA MET A 158 5.71 13.99 19.93
C MET A 158 6.82 12.95 19.88
N ALA A 159 7.85 13.09 20.73
CA ALA A 159 8.98 12.16 20.74
C ALA A 159 8.64 10.78 21.33
N ASP A 160 7.72 10.72 22.30
CA ASP A 160 7.20 9.48 22.87
C ASP A 160 5.84 9.12 22.26
N PRO A 161 5.47 7.83 22.17
CA PRO A 161 4.17 7.41 21.67
C PRO A 161 2.99 8.01 22.48
N SER A 162 2.01 8.55 21.77
CA SER A 162 0.75 9.05 22.33
C SER A 162 -0.29 7.95 22.55
N PHE A 163 -0.21 6.87 21.76
CA PHE A 163 -1.01 5.66 21.90
C PHE A 163 -0.13 4.44 21.62
N THR A 164 -0.43 3.34 22.30
CA THR A 164 0.25 2.06 22.08
C THR A 164 -0.71 0.93 22.44
N ASP A 165 -0.73 -0.10 21.61
CA ASP A 165 -1.27 -1.41 21.96
C ASP A 165 -0.19 -2.47 21.74
N THR A 166 -0.06 -3.41 22.67
CA THR A 166 1.01 -4.44 22.68
C THR A 166 0.45 -5.82 22.97
N GLY A 167 1.23 -6.87 22.78
CA GLY A 167 0.80 -8.25 23.05
C GLY A 167 0.76 -9.14 21.81
N TYR A 168 1.15 -8.63 20.65
CA TYR A 168 1.08 -9.33 19.38
C TYR A 168 2.06 -8.75 18.35
N PRO A 169 2.63 -9.56 17.45
CA PRO A 169 3.46 -9.02 16.39
C PRO A 169 2.63 -8.37 15.29
N SER A 170 3.10 -7.22 14.77
CA SER A 170 2.51 -6.61 13.58
C SER A 170 3.55 -6.16 12.56
N TYR A 171 3.27 -6.44 11.29
CA TYR A 171 4.13 -6.03 10.18
C TYR A 171 3.68 -4.72 9.56
N GLY A 172 2.37 -4.60 9.36
CA GLY A 172 1.76 -3.49 8.62
C GLY A 172 0.76 -2.73 9.47
N CYS A 173 0.65 -1.44 9.21
CA CYS A 173 -0.49 -0.63 9.64
C CYS A 173 -0.91 0.36 8.54
N ALA A 174 -2.19 0.73 8.55
CA ALA A 174 -2.75 1.73 7.64
C ALA A 174 -3.83 2.56 8.34
N LEU A 175 -4.13 3.73 7.77
CA LEU A 175 -5.16 4.66 8.23
C LEU A 175 -6.28 4.76 7.21
N GLY A 176 -7.53 4.80 7.68
CA GLY A 176 -8.73 4.91 6.85
C GLY A 176 -9.97 5.13 7.70
N ASP A 177 -11.05 5.66 7.12
CA ASP A 177 -12.30 5.96 7.84
C ASP A 177 -13.29 4.81 7.60
N ILE A 178 -13.23 3.78 8.45
CA ILE A 178 -13.88 2.49 8.17
C ILE A 178 -15.33 2.43 8.64
N ASP A 179 -15.69 3.22 9.66
CA ASP A 179 -17.07 3.36 10.11
C ASP A 179 -17.80 4.57 9.51
N GLY A 180 -17.09 5.38 8.71
CA GLY A 180 -17.63 6.51 7.98
C GLY A 180 -17.91 7.71 8.87
N ASP A 181 -17.23 7.82 10.02
CA ASP A 181 -17.40 8.90 10.98
C ASP A 181 -16.49 10.13 10.73
N GLY A 182 -15.68 10.08 9.67
CA GLY A 182 -14.84 11.18 9.23
C GLY A 182 -13.51 11.30 9.97
N ASP A 183 -13.24 10.43 10.95
CA ASP A 183 -11.94 10.29 11.60
C ASP A 183 -11.13 9.17 10.93
N LEU A 184 -9.79 9.25 11.02
CA LEU A 184 -8.93 8.16 10.54
C LEU A 184 -8.81 7.07 11.60
N ASP A 185 -9.36 5.90 11.32
CA ASP A 185 -9.20 4.66 12.05
C ASP A 185 -7.89 3.95 11.69
N LEU A 186 -7.51 2.97 12.52
CA LEU A 186 -6.24 2.25 12.39
C LEU A 186 -6.48 0.77 12.15
N ALA A 187 -6.00 0.25 11.02
CA ALA A 187 -5.90 -1.19 10.77
C ALA A 187 -4.47 -1.69 10.99
N VAL A 188 -4.35 -2.91 11.52
CA VAL A 188 -3.06 -3.54 11.84
C VAL A 188 -3.02 -4.97 11.29
N ALA A 189 -2.01 -5.24 10.46
CA ALA A 189 -1.68 -6.56 9.92
C ALA A 189 -0.89 -7.35 10.97
N GLY A 190 -1.54 -8.38 11.53
CA GLY A 190 -0.95 -9.26 12.53
C GLY A 190 -0.32 -10.52 11.94
N GLY A 191 0.52 -11.16 12.75
CA GLY A 191 1.02 -12.51 12.51
C GLY A 191 2.53 -12.59 12.24
N GLU A 192 3.09 -13.77 12.44
CA GLU A 192 4.50 -14.10 12.20
C GLU A 192 4.71 -14.78 10.83
N PRO A 193 5.46 -14.17 9.90
CA PRO A 193 5.78 -14.70 8.59
C PRO A 193 7.10 -15.49 8.55
N ILE A 194 7.74 -15.80 9.67
CA ILE A 194 9.06 -16.43 9.67
C ILE A 194 8.96 -17.88 10.19
N PRO A 195 9.01 -18.90 9.32
CA PRO A 195 9.24 -20.27 9.77
C PRO A 195 10.63 -20.44 10.40
N GLU A 196 10.68 -21.22 11.48
CA GLU A 196 11.71 -21.32 12.53
C GLU A 196 13.17 -21.64 12.19
N VAL A 197 13.64 -21.57 10.94
CA VAL A 197 15.05 -21.87 10.66
C VAL A 197 15.63 -20.95 9.58
N GLU A 198 15.92 -19.70 9.94
CA GLU A 198 16.79 -18.87 9.10
C GLU A 198 18.01 -18.33 9.86
N SER A 199 19.18 -18.76 9.38
CA SER A 199 20.41 -17.98 9.47
C SER A 199 20.27 -16.83 8.48
N PHE A 200 19.77 -15.69 8.94
CA PHE A 200 19.77 -14.44 8.15
C PHE A 200 21.14 -14.21 7.54
N ALA A 201 21.17 -13.68 6.31
CA ALA A 201 22.39 -13.17 5.71
C ALA A 201 23.10 -12.26 6.74
N THR A 202 24.29 -12.67 7.17
CA THR A 202 25.10 -11.91 8.12
C THR A 202 25.66 -10.70 7.39
N GLN A 203 24.95 -9.57 7.41
CA GLN A 203 25.48 -8.34 6.86
C GLN A 203 26.30 -7.63 7.94
N THR A 204 27.61 -7.54 7.72
CA THR A 204 28.52 -6.74 8.54
C THR A 204 28.36 -5.27 8.23
N CYS A 205 27.69 -4.51 9.09
CA CYS A 205 27.67 -3.05 9.01
C CYS A 205 29.06 -2.50 9.35
N GLY A 206 29.58 -1.59 8.54
CA GLY A 206 30.97 -1.09 8.57
C GLY A 206 31.46 -0.37 9.83
N SER A 207 30.75 -0.44 10.97
CA SER A 207 31.24 0.04 12.27
C SER A 207 31.34 -1.14 13.24
N GLY A 208 32.49 -1.34 13.88
CA GLY A 208 32.71 -2.44 14.85
C GLY A 208 31.72 -2.48 16.03
N LYS A 209 30.93 -1.41 16.24
CA LYS A 209 29.83 -1.37 17.22
C LYS A 209 28.57 -2.12 16.78
N ALA A 210 28.27 -2.15 15.48
CA ALA A 210 27.11 -2.86 14.93
C ALA A 210 27.33 -4.38 14.93
N PHE A 211 28.55 -4.82 14.62
CA PHE A 211 28.95 -6.23 14.68
C PHE A 211 28.78 -6.82 16.09
N ALA A 212 29.23 -6.10 17.13
CA ALA A 212 29.10 -6.54 18.51
C ALA A 212 27.63 -6.58 19.01
N ARG A 213 26.77 -5.69 18.50
CA ARG A 213 25.32 -5.71 18.81
C ARG A 213 24.61 -6.88 18.13
N HIS A 214 24.88 -7.14 16.85
CA HIS A 214 24.30 -8.26 16.09
C HIS A 214 24.68 -9.63 16.70
N GLU A 215 25.94 -9.84 17.11
CA GLU A 215 26.31 -11.08 17.80
C GLU A 215 25.64 -11.19 19.18
N GLY A 216 25.47 -10.08 19.89
CA GLY A 216 24.73 -10.02 21.15
C GLY A 216 23.25 -10.36 20.99
N THR A 217 22.57 -9.82 19.98
CA THR A 217 21.16 -10.10 19.69
C THR A 217 20.96 -11.50 19.12
N GLN A 218 21.84 -12.03 18.28
CA GLN A 218 21.79 -13.41 17.82
C GLN A 218 22.02 -14.40 18.97
N ALA A 219 22.98 -14.13 19.86
CA ALA A 219 23.20 -14.93 21.06
C ALA A 219 22.00 -14.82 22.04
N ALA A 220 21.34 -13.66 22.11
CA ALA A 220 20.11 -13.48 22.87
C ALA A 220 18.92 -14.22 22.24
N ARG A 221 18.76 -14.22 20.90
CA ARG A 221 17.76 -15.02 20.16
C ARG A 221 17.89 -16.51 20.49
N LEU A 222 19.11 -17.04 20.38
CA LEU A 222 19.40 -18.43 20.70
C LEU A 222 19.16 -18.74 22.19
N ARG A 223 19.46 -17.81 23.09
CA ARG A 223 19.18 -17.95 24.53
C ARG A 223 17.68 -17.90 24.86
N ALA A 224 16.93 -16.95 24.29
CA ALA A 224 15.50 -16.80 24.48
C ALA A 224 14.73 -18.01 23.92
N ALA A 225 15.10 -18.49 22.74
CA ALA A 225 14.59 -19.73 22.15
C ALA A 225 14.90 -20.96 23.04
N SER A 226 16.11 -21.03 23.61
CA SER A 226 16.51 -22.10 24.54
C SER A 226 15.84 -22.04 25.92
N GLN A 227 15.32 -20.88 26.34
CA GLN A 227 14.64 -20.71 27.63
C GLN A 227 13.14 -20.96 27.54
N LYS A 228 12.48 -20.62 26.42
CA LYS A 228 11.04 -20.92 26.20
C LYS A 228 10.77 -22.43 26.11
N THR A 229 11.69 -23.20 25.54
CA THR A 229 11.62 -24.68 25.50
C THR A 229 11.74 -25.35 26.87
N ALA A 230 12.25 -24.64 27.90
CA ALA A 230 12.48 -25.19 29.24
C ALA A 230 11.29 -25.03 30.21
N THR A 231 10.31 -24.16 29.91
CA THR A 231 9.19 -23.84 30.83
C THR A 231 7.85 -24.47 30.45
N GLY A 232 7.80 -25.36 29.45
CA GLY A 232 6.60 -26.17 29.16
C GLY A 232 5.37 -25.40 28.67
N GLY A 233 5.51 -24.14 28.27
CA GLY A 233 4.46 -23.34 27.62
C GLY A 233 4.53 -23.54 26.11
N THR A 234 3.76 -24.49 25.58
CA THR A 234 3.65 -24.74 24.15
C THR A 234 2.77 -23.68 23.49
N GLN A 235 3.37 -22.65 22.90
CA GLN A 235 2.87 -22.11 21.65
C GLN A 235 4.07 -21.79 20.78
N GLU A 236 4.59 -22.85 20.16
CA GLU A 236 5.54 -22.73 19.05
C GLU A 236 4.80 -22.08 17.86
N PRO A 237 5.48 -21.24 17.07
CA PRO A 237 5.05 -20.69 15.78
C PRO A 237 4.20 -21.62 14.89
N PRO A 238 3.35 -21.02 14.04
CA PRO A 238 3.28 -19.59 13.78
C PRO A 238 2.44 -18.86 14.83
N PHE A 239 2.97 -17.76 15.37
CA PHE A 239 2.16 -16.74 16.03
C PHE A 239 1.24 -16.12 14.98
N VAL A 240 0.16 -16.81 14.61
CA VAL A 240 -0.92 -16.24 13.82
C VAL A 240 -1.79 -15.43 14.77
N THR A 241 -1.88 -14.14 14.52
CA THR A 241 -2.80 -13.27 15.27
C THR A 241 -3.80 -12.67 14.29
N PRO A 242 -5.01 -12.34 14.73
CA PRO A 242 -6.00 -11.77 13.83
C PRO A 242 -5.55 -10.39 13.33
N GLY A 243 -6.00 -10.01 12.13
CA GLY A 243 -5.98 -8.60 11.74
C GLY A 243 -6.87 -7.80 12.69
N ARG A 244 -6.50 -6.55 12.99
CA ARG A 244 -7.16 -5.72 14.01
C ARG A 244 -7.54 -4.36 13.45
N ILE A 245 -8.64 -3.80 13.95
CA ILE A 245 -9.06 -2.43 13.68
C ILE A 245 -9.39 -1.72 14.98
N TYR A 246 -8.91 -0.49 15.12
CA TYR A 246 -9.15 0.41 16.24
C TYR A 246 -9.90 1.62 15.71
N ILE A 247 -11.08 1.91 16.27
CA ILE A 247 -11.82 3.13 15.89
C ILE A 247 -11.19 4.31 16.60
N ASN A 248 -11.04 5.40 15.87
CA ASN A 248 -10.68 6.70 16.37
C ASN A 248 -11.93 7.55 16.58
N ASN A 249 -12.13 8.09 17.78
CA ASN A 249 -13.21 9.03 18.05
C ASN A 249 -12.63 10.40 18.44
N GLY A 250 -12.47 11.29 17.47
CA GLY A 250 -11.95 12.64 17.65
C GLY A 250 -10.54 12.68 18.23
N GLY A 251 -9.63 11.88 17.67
CA GLY A 251 -8.23 11.79 18.08
C GLY A 251 -7.99 10.87 19.28
N LYS A 252 -8.87 9.92 19.53
CA LYS A 252 -8.73 8.93 20.61
C LYS A 252 -9.10 7.55 20.10
N PHE A 253 -8.10 6.69 19.96
CA PHE A 253 -8.33 5.29 19.63
C PHE A 253 -9.05 4.54 20.75
N SER A 254 -9.89 3.59 20.36
CA SER A 254 -10.47 2.60 21.25
C SER A 254 -9.36 1.85 21.99
N ARG A 255 -9.62 1.52 23.27
CA ARG A 255 -8.65 0.77 24.09
C ARG A 255 -8.40 -0.62 23.52
N ASP A 256 -9.46 -1.28 23.08
CA ASP A 256 -9.42 -2.61 22.51
C ASP A 256 -9.72 -2.50 21.00
N ALA A 257 -9.19 -3.43 20.21
CA ALA A 257 -9.60 -3.57 18.81
C ALA A 257 -11.11 -3.82 18.76
N ILE A 258 -11.83 -2.96 18.05
CA ILE A 258 -13.29 -3.07 17.91
C ILE A 258 -13.70 -4.21 16.99
N TRP A 259 -12.79 -4.59 16.11
CA TRP A 259 -12.97 -5.61 15.09
C TRP A 259 -11.67 -6.37 14.94
N THR A 260 -11.82 -7.68 14.85
CA THR A 260 -10.72 -8.60 14.57
C THR A 260 -11.16 -9.59 13.52
N THR A 261 -10.24 -10.01 12.66
CA THR A 261 -10.53 -11.08 11.70
C THR A 261 -10.99 -12.33 12.46
N SER A 262 -12.01 -13.01 11.93
CA SER A 262 -12.58 -14.21 12.54
C SER A 262 -11.60 -15.39 12.60
N GLU A 263 -10.61 -15.38 11.69
CA GLU A 263 -9.50 -16.32 11.64
C GLU A 263 -8.19 -15.57 11.85
N SER A 264 -7.20 -16.24 12.44
CA SER A 264 -5.83 -15.74 12.47
C SER A 264 -5.07 -16.20 11.24
N PHE A 265 -4.32 -15.29 10.63
CA PHE A 265 -3.50 -15.54 9.46
C PHE A 265 -2.30 -14.60 9.47
N VAL A 266 -1.29 -14.90 8.67
CA VAL A 266 -0.14 -14.00 8.49
C VAL A 266 -0.51 -12.97 7.43
N ALA A 267 -0.46 -11.70 7.81
CA ALA A 267 -0.51 -10.58 6.88
C ALA A 267 0.72 -9.71 7.08
N MET A 268 1.45 -9.42 5.99
CA MET A 268 2.63 -8.55 6.06
C MET A 268 2.27 -7.07 5.82
N ALA A 269 1.10 -6.81 5.24
CA ALA A 269 0.63 -5.46 5.00
C ALA A 269 -0.90 -5.39 5.05
N VAL A 270 -1.42 -4.19 5.30
CA VAL A 270 -2.85 -3.87 5.32
C VAL A 270 -3.04 -2.48 4.73
N ASP A 271 -4.17 -2.24 4.07
CA ASP A 271 -4.56 -0.91 3.60
C ASP A 271 -6.09 -0.82 3.44
N PHE A 272 -6.59 0.41 3.36
CA PHE A 272 -8.00 0.73 3.19
C PHE A 272 -8.28 1.19 1.76
N ALA A 273 -9.41 0.78 1.21
CA ALA A 273 -9.88 1.17 -0.11
C ALA A 273 -11.39 0.88 -0.22
N ASP A 274 -12.13 1.64 -1.02
CA ASP A 274 -13.44 1.20 -1.53
C ASP A 274 -13.19 0.35 -2.79
N VAL A 275 -13.27 -0.98 -2.68
CA VAL A 275 -12.87 -1.89 -3.77
C VAL A 275 -14.02 -2.25 -4.71
N ASN A 276 -15.25 -2.12 -4.22
CA ASN A 276 -16.48 -2.48 -4.94
C ASN A 276 -17.24 -1.24 -5.41
N TYR A 277 -16.70 -0.03 -5.19
CA TYR A 277 -17.30 1.25 -5.53
C TYR A 277 -18.70 1.45 -4.97
N ASP A 278 -19.00 0.83 -3.83
CA ASP A 278 -20.28 1.05 -3.16
C ASP A 278 -20.28 2.36 -2.36
N GLY A 279 -19.12 2.99 -2.15
CA GLY A 279 -18.98 4.23 -1.42
C GLY A 279 -18.76 4.05 0.08
N LEU A 280 -18.52 2.82 0.53
CA LEU A 280 -18.07 2.49 1.88
C LEU A 280 -16.59 2.08 1.82
N MET A 281 -15.89 2.30 2.93
CA MET A 281 -14.49 1.90 3.02
C MET A 281 -14.40 0.39 3.27
N ASP A 282 -13.45 -0.28 2.62
CA ASP A 282 -13.10 -1.68 2.84
C ASP A 282 -11.67 -1.79 3.39
N VAL A 283 -11.30 -2.99 3.85
CA VAL A 283 -9.93 -3.29 4.30
C VAL A 283 -9.34 -4.48 3.54
N ILE A 284 -8.10 -4.32 3.08
CA ILE A 284 -7.33 -5.30 2.33
C ILE A 284 -6.16 -5.76 3.19
N PHE A 285 -6.05 -7.06 3.43
CA PHE A 285 -4.86 -7.67 4.04
C PHE A 285 -4.05 -8.40 2.98
N GLN A 286 -2.77 -8.03 2.84
CA GLN A 286 -1.79 -8.80 2.08
C GLN A 286 -1.37 -10.02 2.91
N SER A 287 -2.21 -11.04 2.84
CA SER A 287 -2.01 -12.37 3.40
C SER A 287 -1.89 -13.41 2.29
N ALA A 288 -1.75 -14.68 2.66
CA ALA A 288 -1.83 -15.79 1.73
C ALA A 288 -3.03 -16.70 2.08
N PRO A 289 -4.15 -16.62 1.32
CA PRO A 289 -4.42 -15.72 0.20
C PRO A 289 -4.60 -14.26 0.64
N ILE A 290 -4.54 -13.30 -0.30
CA ILE A 290 -4.93 -11.90 -0.04
C ILE A 290 -6.41 -11.91 0.35
N ARG A 291 -6.80 -11.13 1.37
CA ARG A 291 -8.17 -11.09 1.89
C ARG A 291 -8.70 -9.67 1.87
N ILE A 292 -9.91 -9.48 1.34
CA ILE A 292 -10.62 -8.21 1.39
C ILE A 292 -11.87 -8.39 2.25
N TYR A 293 -12.05 -7.53 3.23
CA TYR A 293 -13.26 -7.47 4.05
C TYR A 293 -14.01 -6.19 3.71
N LEU A 294 -15.25 -6.35 3.24
CA LEU A 294 -16.04 -5.21 2.79
C LEU A 294 -16.61 -4.42 3.95
N GLY A 295 -16.65 -3.11 3.78
CA GLY A 295 -17.47 -2.19 4.53
C GLY A 295 -18.95 -2.55 4.37
N MET A 296 -19.73 -2.18 5.37
CA MET A 296 -21.17 -2.34 5.37
C MET A 296 -21.83 -1.23 6.16
N GLN A 297 -23.03 -0.84 5.74
CA GLN A 297 -23.85 0.08 6.51
C GLN A 297 -25.07 -0.66 7.07
N LYS A 298 -25.23 -0.65 8.40
CA LYS A 298 -26.39 -1.26 9.07
C LYS A 298 -27.06 -0.26 10.01
N GLY A 299 -28.32 0.05 9.73
CA GLY A 299 -29.09 1.01 10.53
C GLY A 299 -28.52 2.43 10.50
N GLY A 300 -27.80 2.78 9.44
CA GLY A 300 -27.17 4.10 9.26
C GLY A 300 -25.75 4.23 9.81
N GLN A 301 -25.23 3.22 10.50
CA GLN A 301 -23.84 3.18 11.00
C GLN A 301 -22.96 2.33 10.10
N GLY A 302 -21.71 2.75 9.89
CA GLY A 302 -20.70 1.95 9.21
C GLY A 302 -20.22 0.77 10.05
N GLY A 303 -19.49 -0.13 9.40
CA GLY A 303 -19.03 -1.39 9.97
C GLY A 303 -18.41 -2.26 8.88
N ILE A 304 -18.01 -3.47 9.26
CA ILE A 304 -17.20 -4.34 8.41
C ILE A 304 -17.74 -5.77 8.47
N LEU A 305 -17.73 -6.46 7.32
CA LEU A 305 -18.04 -7.88 7.28
C LEU A 305 -17.00 -8.71 8.05
N ASN A 306 -17.46 -9.74 8.77
CA ASN A 306 -16.57 -10.67 9.51
C ASN A 306 -16.00 -11.80 8.65
N THR A 307 -16.42 -11.88 7.39
CA THR A 307 -15.98 -12.85 6.40
C THR A 307 -15.42 -12.11 5.19
N PRO A 308 -14.33 -12.59 4.57
CA PRO A 308 -13.80 -11.94 3.36
C PRO A 308 -14.87 -11.87 2.27
N GLY A 309 -15.05 -10.69 1.67
CA GLY A 309 -15.84 -10.49 0.47
C GLY A 309 -15.12 -10.99 -0.78
N TRP A 310 -13.78 -10.99 -0.76
CA TRP A 310 -12.95 -11.58 -1.80
C TRP A 310 -11.63 -12.15 -1.24
N MET A 311 -11.11 -13.18 -1.90
CA MET A 311 -9.77 -13.73 -1.65
C MET A 311 -9.03 -14.05 -2.94
N SER A 312 -7.70 -13.91 -2.96
CA SER A 312 -6.92 -14.46 -4.09
C SER A 312 -7.01 -15.99 -4.11
N VAL A 313 -6.99 -16.61 -5.30
CA VAL A 313 -6.95 -18.08 -5.43
C VAL A 313 -5.54 -18.60 -5.16
N ASP A 314 -4.53 -17.89 -5.64
CA ASP A 314 -3.13 -18.21 -5.40
C ASP A 314 -2.72 -17.77 -4.00
N ALA A 315 -1.97 -18.67 -3.35
CA ALA A 315 -1.37 -18.39 -2.07
C ALA A 315 -0.01 -17.71 -2.29
N ASN A 316 -0.03 -16.38 -2.36
CA ASN A 316 1.17 -15.55 -2.44
C ASN A 316 1.78 -15.37 -1.05
N TYR A 317 2.28 -16.47 -0.50
CA TYR A 317 2.95 -16.47 0.80
C TYR A 317 4.08 -15.45 0.82
N TYR A 318 4.13 -14.75 1.96
CA TYR A 318 5.18 -13.81 2.31
C TYR A 318 5.38 -12.67 1.29
N GLY A 319 4.31 -12.28 0.61
CA GLY A 319 4.26 -10.99 -0.08
C GLY A 319 4.30 -9.86 0.95
N ASN A 320 5.37 -9.09 0.94
CA ASN A 320 5.62 -7.92 1.79
C ASN A 320 5.41 -6.57 1.06
N GLY A 321 5.12 -6.59 -0.24
CA GLY A 321 4.75 -5.39 -0.99
C GLY A 321 3.42 -5.57 -1.71
N PHE A 322 2.48 -4.66 -1.50
CA PHE A 322 1.28 -4.55 -2.33
C PHE A 322 0.89 -3.09 -2.52
N ASP A 323 0.17 -2.83 -3.60
CA ASP A 323 -0.52 -1.57 -3.83
C ASP A 323 -1.80 -1.84 -4.63
N TYR A 324 -2.68 -0.86 -4.69
CA TYR A 324 -3.93 -0.96 -5.42
C TYR A 324 -4.21 0.31 -6.21
N ALA A 325 -5.10 0.19 -7.18
CA ALA A 325 -5.55 1.32 -7.99
C ALA A 325 -7.03 1.21 -8.30
N ALA A 326 -7.71 2.35 -8.23
CA ALA A 326 -9.09 2.49 -8.69
C ALA A 326 -9.19 2.26 -10.22
N SER A 327 -8.25 2.82 -10.99
CA SER A 327 -8.11 2.55 -12.41
C SER A 327 -6.63 2.41 -12.79
N MET A 328 -6.37 1.61 -13.83
CA MET A 328 -5.03 1.43 -14.42
C MET A 328 -4.72 2.45 -15.52
N THR A 329 -5.68 3.32 -15.88
CA THR A 329 -5.53 4.40 -16.88
C THR A 329 -6.04 5.72 -16.30
N LEU A 330 -5.32 6.82 -16.56
CA LEU A 330 -5.55 8.16 -16.03
C LEU A 330 -5.77 9.19 -17.17
N PRO A 331 -6.20 10.42 -16.86
CA PRO A 331 -7.38 10.61 -16.04
C PRO A 331 -8.59 9.96 -16.75
N GLU A 332 -9.10 8.83 -16.23
CA GLU A 332 -10.26 8.21 -16.86
C GLU A 332 -11.56 8.98 -16.51
N SER A 333 -12.47 9.07 -17.49
CA SER A 333 -13.88 9.32 -17.22
C SER A 333 -14.44 8.08 -16.49
N LEU A 334 -14.73 8.21 -15.19
CA LEU A 334 -15.19 7.17 -14.26
C LEU A 334 -16.54 6.49 -14.62
N GLU A 335 -16.87 6.27 -15.89
CA GLU A 335 -18.15 5.64 -16.23
C GLU A 335 -18.22 4.21 -15.70
N LYS A 336 -17.11 3.44 -15.65
CA LYS A 336 -17.02 2.07 -15.04
C LYS A 336 -15.58 1.67 -14.62
N PRO A 337 -14.96 2.30 -13.60
CA PRO A 337 -13.63 1.92 -13.17
C PRO A 337 -13.59 0.48 -12.64
N VAL A 338 -12.47 -0.20 -12.82
CA VAL A 338 -12.25 -1.57 -12.35
C VAL A 338 -11.04 -1.62 -11.44
N PHE A 339 -11.32 -1.86 -10.16
CA PHE A 339 -10.31 -1.90 -9.11
C PHE A 339 -9.26 -2.98 -9.41
N SER A 340 -8.01 -2.67 -9.09
CA SER A 340 -6.88 -3.55 -9.32
C SER A 340 -5.97 -3.62 -8.11
N ILE A 341 -5.43 -4.80 -7.83
CA ILE A 341 -4.45 -5.05 -6.77
C ILE A 341 -3.19 -5.63 -7.41
N ALA A 342 -2.05 -5.00 -7.15
CA ALA A 342 -0.74 -5.55 -7.48
C ALA A 342 -0.08 -6.02 -6.18
N ALA A 343 0.45 -7.24 -6.17
CA ALA A 343 1.06 -7.81 -4.98
C ALA A 343 2.33 -8.59 -5.33
N SER A 344 3.30 -8.51 -4.44
CA SER A 344 4.47 -9.38 -4.46
C SER A 344 4.15 -10.73 -3.84
N SER A 345 5.01 -11.70 -4.14
CA SER A 345 5.12 -12.97 -3.44
C SER A 345 6.59 -13.29 -3.28
N ASN A 346 6.94 -14.01 -2.21
CA ASN A 346 8.31 -14.31 -1.90
C ASN A 346 8.51 -15.82 -1.77
N SER A 347 9.43 -16.38 -2.56
CA SER A 347 9.79 -17.80 -2.50
C SER A 347 10.93 -18.09 -1.52
N TYR A 348 11.52 -17.08 -0.87
CA TYR A 348 12.60 -17.23 0.12
C TYR A 348 12.11 -17.93 1.38
N MET A 349 11.14 -17.28 2.03
CA MET A 349 10.53 -17.71 3.29
C MET A 349 9.63 -18.95 3.08
N GLY A 350 9.61 -19.50 1.86
CA GLY A 350 8.93 -20.73 1.45
C GLY A 350 7.52 -20.51 0.87
N GLN A 351 7.01 -21.52 0.18
CA GLN A 351 5.60 -21.67 -0.26
C GLN A 351 5.01 -20.62 -1.23
N GLY A 352 5.62 -19.46 -1.42
CA GLY A 352 5.21 -18.47 -2.44
C GLY A 352 5.74 -18.81 -3.84
N ARG A 353 5.02 -18.42 -4.89
CA ARG A 353 5.49 -18.51 -6.29
C ARG A 353 6.74 -17.68 -6.54
N GLY A 354 6.82 -16.54 -5.86
CA GLY A 354 7.78 -15.51 -6.17
C GLY A 354 7.31 -14.57 -7.29
N GLY A 355 7.91 -13.37 -7.34
CA GLY A 355 7.60 -12.33 -8.31
C GLY A 355 6.33 -11.56 -7.96
N PHE A 356 5.62 -11.10 -8.99
CA PHE A 356 4.49 -10.17 -8.84
C PHE A 356 3.25 -10.69 -9.56
N SER A 357 2.10 -10.37 -9.01
CA SER A 357 0.76 -10.72 -9.52
C SER A 357 -0.09 -9.45 -9.60
N LEU A 358 -0.89 -9.33 -10.66
CA LEU A 358 -1.93 -8.31 -10.81
C LEU A 358 -3.29 -8.99 -10.83
N TYR A 359 -4.19 -8.55 -9.96
CA TYR A 359 -5.60 -8.92 -9.93
C TYR A 359 -6.40 -7.72 -10.39
N ARG A 360 -7.14 -7.86 -11.48
CA ARG A 360 -8.00 -6.84 -12.05
C ARG A 360 -9.43 -7.33 -11.98
N PHE A 361 -10.28 -6.56 -11.30
CA PHE A 361 -11.68 -6.92 -11.18
C PHE A 361 -12.40 -6.69 -12.52
N LEU A 362 -13.36 -7.55 -12.86
CA LEU A 362 -14.08 -7.43 -14.13
C LEU A 362 -15.22 -6.41 -14.05
N SER A 363 -15.67 -6.09 -12.84
CA SER A 363 -16.70 -5.12 -12.54
C SER A 363 -16.74 -4.86 -11.02
N PRO A 364 -17.18 -3.66 -10.59
CA PRO A 364 -17.51 -3.37 -9.19
C PRO A 364 -18.44 -4.43 -8.55
N PHE A 365 -19.38 -4.98 -9.35
CA PHE A 365 -20.36 -5.99 -8.93
C PHE A 365 -19.76 -7.37 -8.58
N VAL A 366 -18.53 -7.69 -8.99
CA VAL A 366 -17.96 -9.04 -8.85
C VAL A 366 -17.61 -9.37 -7.40
N VAL A 367 -17.25 -8.36 -6.60
CA VAL A 367 -16.96 -8.54 -5.16
C VAL A 367 -18.25 -8.71 -4.34
N GLN A 368 -19.39 -8.24 -4.87
CA GLN A 368 -20.68 -8.29 -4.19
C GLN A 368 -21.50 -9.56 -4.49
N TYR A 369 -21.36 -10.18 -5.69
CA TYR A 369 -22.29 -11.25 -6.12
C TYR A 369 -21.71 -12.52 -6.81
N ALA A 370 -20.41 -12.58 -7.20
CA ALA A 370 -19.59 -13.79 -7.55
C ALA A 370 -18.55 -13.52 -8.68
N PRO A 371 -17.41 -14.26 -8.75
CA PRO A 371 -16.79 -15.12 -7.74
C PRO A 371 -16.00 -14.32 -6.69
N HIS A 372 -16.13 -14.73 -5.41
CA HIS A 372 -15.38 -14.23 -4.24
C HIS A 372 -13.88 -14.58 -4.28
N ASN A 373 -13.38 -15.05 -5.41
CA ASN A 373 -11.97 -15.28 -5.62
C ASN A 373 -11.59 -15.15 -7.09
N SER A 374 -10.34 -14.78 -7.33
CA SER A 374 -9.78 -14.77 -8.68
C SER A 374 -8.32 -15.21 -8.68
N VAL A 375 -7.92 -15.78 -9.82
CA VAL A 375 -6.51 -15.96 -10.16
C VAL A 375 -5.95 -14.64 -10.71
N PRO A 376 -4.63 -14.42 -10.66
CA PRO A 376 -4.02 -13.23 -11.25
C PRO A 376 -4.33 -13.12 -12.75
N ASN A 377 -4.64 -11.91 -13.20
CA ASN A 377 -4.79 -11.57 -14.62
C ASN A 377 -3.43 -11.47 -15.33
N TRP A 378 -2.41 -11.12 -14.57
CA TRP A 378 -1.03 -11.04 -15.03
C TRP A 378 -0.09 -11.49 -13.92
N GLN A 379 1.03 -12.08 -14.32
CA GLN A 379 2.14 -12.39 -13.44
C GLN A 379 3.46 -12.07 -14.11
N SER A 380 4.45 -11.62 -13.33
CA SER A 380 5.80 -11.40 -13.85
C SER A 380 6.38 -12.71 -14.41
N LYS A 381 7.09 -12.63 -15.54
CA LYS A 381 7.68 -13.80 -16.21
C LYS A 381 8.62 -14.58 -15.30
N TYR A 382 9.44 -13.86 -14.57
CA TYR A 382 10.36 -14.44 -13.61
C TYR A 382 9.70 -14.43 -12.22
N GLY A 383 9.61 -15.59 -11.58
CA GLY A 383 9.26 -15.73 -10.17
C GLY A 383 10.54 -15.87 -9.35
N ASP A 384 10.70 -15.05 -8.32
CA ASP A 384 11.81 -15.02 -7.35
C ASP A 384 11.32 -14.20 -6.13
N TRP A 385 12.19 -13.62 -5.32
CA TRP A 385 11.80 -13.01 -4.05
C TRP A 385 11.28 -11.59 -4.24
N GLY A 386 10.01 -11.46 -4.60
CA GLY A 386 9.38 -10.17 -4.85
C GLY A 386 9.09 -9.44 -3.54
N SER A 387 9.39 -8.15 -3.51
CA SER A 387 9.04 -7.22 -2.43
C SER A 387 8.84 -5.83 -2.98
N GLY A 388 8.23 -4.92 -2.21
CA GLY A 388 7.94 -3.57 -2.65
C GLY A 388 7.04 -3.54 -3.89
N VAL A 389 5.86 -2.93 -3.78
CA VAL A 389 5.00 -2.70 -4.93
C VAL A 389 4.45 -1.29 -4.80
N ARG A 390 4.55 -0.50 -5.87
CA ARG A 390 3.92 0.81 -5.98
C ARG A 390 3.39 0.98 -7.40
N LEU A 391 2.11 1.34 -7.51
CA LEU A 391 1.48 1.65 -8.80
C LEU A 391 1.51 3.15 -9.03
N SER A 392 2.06 3.58 -10.16
CA SER A 392 2.15 4.98 -10.53
C SER A 392 2.43 5.13 -12.01
N ASP A 393 1.83 6.13 -12.65
CA ASP A 393 2.25 6.58 -13.97
C ASP A 393 3.57 7.36 -13.81
N VAL A 394 4.70 6.76 -14.19
CA VAL A 394 6.02 7.38 -14.04
C VAL A 394 6.62 7.83 -15.36
N ASP A 395 6.09 7.36 -16.48
CA ASP A 395 6.53 7.78 -17.81
C ASP A 395 5.60 8.85 -18.43
N GLY A 396 4.45 9.13 -17.82
CA GLY A 396 3.50 10.16 -18.24
C GLY A 396 2.63 9.74 -19.43
N ASP A 397 2.51 8.44 -19.69
CA ASP A 397 1.70 7.90 -20.79
C ASP A 397 0.21 7.71 -20.42
N ASN A 398 -0.15 8.08 -19.19
CA ASN A 398 -1.46 7.92 -18.57
C ASN A 398 -1.84 6.49 -18.20
N ASN A 399 -0.94 5.53 -18.24
CA ASN A 399 -1.15 4.19 -17.70
C ASN A 399 -0.31 4.03 -16.43
N LEU A 400 -0.87 3.34 -15.44
CA LEU A 400 -0.07 3.02 -14.26
C LEU A 400 0.99 1.99 -14.62
N ASP A 401 2.23 2.31 -14.26
CA ASP A 401 3.35 1.38 -14.21
C ASP A 401 3.44 0.70 -12.85
N MET A 402 4.20 -0.38 -12.78
CA MET A 402 4.50 -1.06 -11.52
C MET A 402 5.98 -0.92 -11.18
N LEU A 403 6.25 -0.15 -10.12
CA LEU A 403 7.55 -0.07 -9.49
C LEU A 403 7.65 -1.19 -8.46
N THR A 404 8.76 -1.91 -8.47
CA THR A 404 8.90 -3.08 -7.63
C THR A 404 10.35 -3.47 -7.35
N HIS A 405 10.56 -4.36 -6.39
CA HIS A 405 11.87 -4.88 -6.04
C HIS A 405 11.90 -6.41 -6.00
N ARG A 406 13.07 -6.96 -6.27
CA ARG A 406 13.33 -8.39 -6.16
C ARG A 406 14.63 -8.62 -5.42
N TRP A 407 14.61 -9.43 -4.36
CA TRP A 407 15.82 -9.88 -3.68
C TRP A 407 16.55 -10.91 -4.55
N ASN A 408 17.87 -11.01 -4.39
CA ASN A 408 18.71 -11.90 -5.18
C ASN A 408 18.61 -13.38 -4.71
N THR A 409 18.92 -14.33 -5.59
CA THR A 409 18.83 -15.78 -5.31
C THR A 409 19.81 -16.23 -4.21
N PRO A 410 19.42 -17.10 -3.27
CA PRO A 410 20.28 -17.56 -2.19
C PRO A 410 21.42 -18.44 -2.73
N GLY A 411 22.60 -18.25 -2.14
CA GLY A 411 23.86 -18.89 -2.59
C GLY A 411 25.01 -17.91 -2.79
N PHE A 412 24.73 -16.60 -2.79
CA PHE A 412 25.73 -15.54 -2.96
C PHE A 412 26.13 -14.80 -1.67
N ASN A 413 25.61 -15.19 -0.50
CA ASN A 413 25.72 -14.44 0.77
C ASN A 413 25.19 -12.98 0.69
N ASP A 414 24.54 -12.60 -0.41
CA ASP A 414 24.05 -11.25 -0.68
C ASP A 414 22.64 -11.34 -1.30
N LEU A 415 21.65 -10.73 -0.63
CA LEU A 415 20.26 -10.69 -1.06
C LEU A 415 19.93 -9.40 -1.84
N ASN A 416 20.91 -8.52 -2.04
CA ASN A 416 20.72 -7.24 -2.71
C ASN A 416 20.28 -7.43 -4.17
N GLY A 417 19.11 -6.89 -4.52
CA GLY A 417 18.64 -6.81 -5.89
C GLY A 417 18.32 -5.39 -6.34
N ARG A 418 17.61 -5.22 -7.45
CA ARG A 418 17.39 -3.92 -8.10
C ARG A 418 15.98 -3.40 -7.92
N LEU A 419 15.79 -2.08 -7.96
CA LEU A 419 14.50 -1.47 -8.26
C LEU A 419 14.20 -1.77 -9.74
N LEU A 420 12.97 -2.21 -10.03
CA LEU A 420 12.49 -2.60 -11.33
C LEU A 420 11.23 -1.81 -11.68
N ILE A 421 11.07 -1.42 -12.94
CA ILE A 421 9.85 -0.78 -13.44
C ILE A 421 9.31 -1.60 -14.60
N TYR A 422 8.06 -2.06 -14.44
CA TYR A 422 7.29 -2.74 -15.47
C TYR A 422 6.28 -1.76 -16.08
N GLN A 423 6.31 -1.63 -17.40
CA GLN A 423 5.49 -0.64 -18.09
C GLN A 423 4.04 -1.10 -18.18
N GLY A 424 3.10 -0.22 -17.86
CA GLY A 424 1.67 -0.43 -17.99
C GLY A 424 1.15 -0.18 -19.41
N ASN A 425 -0.04 -0.72 -19.72
CA ASN A 425 -0.77 -0.39 -20.95
C ASN A 425 -2.25 -0.11 -20.71
N GLY A 426 -2.62 0.20 -19.46
CA GLY A 426 -3.99 0.44 -19.03
C GLY A 426 -4.78 -0.82 -18.65
N GLY A 427 -4.17 -2.00 -18.80
CA GLY A 427 -4.80 -3.24 -18.37
C GLY A 427 -3.85 -4.26 -17.75
N LEU A 428 -2.62 -4.36 -18.25
CA LEU A 428 -1.59 -5.29 -17.79
C LEU A 428 -0.22 -4.59 -17.83
N PHE A 429 0.81 -5.32 -17.41
CA PHE A 429 2.21 -4.87 -17.49
C PHE A 429 3.01 -5.68 -18.52
N THR A 430 4.16 -5.13 -18.94
CA THR A 430 5.17 -5.90 -19.69
C THR A 430 5.60 -7.15 -18.93
N GLU A 431 5.99 -8.23 -19.61
CA GLU A 431 6.45 -9.46 -18.93
C GLU A 431 7.80 -9.30 -18.20
N THR A 432 8.62 -8.36 -18.67
CA THR A 432 9.95 -8.01 -18.16
C THR A 432 10.03 -6.52 -17.86
N PRO A 433 10.87 -6.10 -16.91
CA PRO A 433 11.03 -4.68 -16.61
C PRO A 433 11.61 -3.94 -17.81
N VAL A 434 11.12 -2.72 -18.04
CA VAL A 434 11.64 -1.80 -19.08
C VAL A 434 12.78 -0.93 -18.56
N TRP A 435 12.92 -0.85 -17.23
CA TRP A 435 13.95 -0.10 -16.55
C TRP A 435 14.37 -0.80 -15.25
N GLN A 436 15.63 -0.66 -14.87
CA GLN A 436 16.17 -1.15 -13.59
C GLN A 436 17.26 -0.24 -13.04
N SER A 437 17.40 -0.18 -11.72
CA SER A 437 18.50 0.53 -11.05
C SER A 437 19.84 -0.18 -11.21
N ASP A 438 20.95 0.55 -11.16
CA ASP A 438 22.32 0.04 -11.00
C ASP A 438 22.67 -0.23 -9.54
N ALA A 439 22.15 0.60 -8.63
CA ALA A 439 22.24 0.34 -7.21
C ALA A 439 21.44 -0.91 -6.85
N THR A 440 22.00 -1.72 -5.95
CA THR A 440 21.35 -2.91 -5.41
C THR A 440 21.19 -2.80 -3.90
N SER A 441 20.09 -3.34 -3.38
CA SER A 441 19.74 -3.31 -1.95
C SER A 441 18.64 -4.33 -1.66
N ILE A 442 18.19 -4.40 -0.42
CA ILE A 442 16.95 -5.08 -0.01
C ILE A 442 15.89 -4.00 0.26
N ILE A 443 14.88 -3.94 -0.61
CA ILE A 443 13.84 -2.88 -0.60
C ILE A 443 12.50 -3.46 -0.16
N GLU A 444 11.95 -2.94 0.93
CA GLU A 444 10.65 -3.36 1.47
C GLU A 444 9.50 -2.47 0.99
N VAL A 445 9.75 -1.15 0.92
CA VAL A 445 8.72 -0.14 0.62
C VAL A 445 9.24 0.85 -0.42
N ILE A 446 8.39 1.18 -1.39
CA ILE A 446 8.63 2.17 -2.44
C ILE A 446 7.53 3.22 -2.33
N GLN A 447 7.90 4.50 -2.32
CA GLN A 447 6.99 5.63 -2.37
C GLN A 447 7.29 6.52 -3.56
N VAL A 448 6.29 7.26 -4.01
CA VAL A 448 6.43 8.26 -5.06
C VAL A 448 5.71 9.55 -4.69
N ALA A 449 6.34 10.68 -4.96
CA ALA A 449 5.77 12.02 -4.83
C ALA A 449 6.64 13.02 -5.60
N ASP A 450 6.09 14.18 -5.95
CA ASP A 450 6.88 15.30 -6.46
C ASP A 450 7.52 16.03 -5.26
N LEU A 451 8.81 15.74 -4.96
CA LEU A 451 9.50 16.25 -3.77
C LEU A 451 9.93 17.71 -3.92
N ASP A 452 10.05 18.21 -5.15
CA ASP A 452 10.44 19.59 -5.44
C ASP A 452 9.28 20.49 -5.89
N ARG A 453 8.11 19.89 -6.15
CA ARG A 453 6.84 20.52 -6.53
C ARG A 453 6.94 21.37 -7.80
N ARG A 454 7.88 21.08 -8.69
CA ARG A 454 8.13 21.93 -9.87
C ARG A 454 6.98 21.97 -10.87
N GLN A 455 6.12 20.94 -10.92
CA GLN A 455 5.00 20.86 -11.86
C GLN A 455 3.70 20.44 -11.19
N GLU A 456 3.51 20.83 -9.94
CA GLU A 456 2.24 20.59 -9.27
C GLU A 456 1.10 21.35 -9.98
N GLN A 457 0.04 20.62 -10.32
CA GLN A 457 -1.16 21.11 -10.98
C GLN A 457 -2.35 21.00 -10.02
N SER A 458 -3.35 21.88 -10.20
CA SER A 458 -4.62 21.80 -9.48
C SER A 458 -5.75 21.42 -10.43
N ALA A 459 -6.60 20.48 -10.02
CA ALA A 459 -7.78 20.05 -10.77
C ALA A 459 -9.03 20.06 -9.89
N THR A 460 -10.21 20.05 -10.51
CA THR A 460 -11.49 19.89 -9.80
C THR A 460 -12.27 18.72 -10.38
N MET A 461 -12.49 17.68 -9.58
CA MET A 461 -13.40 16.60 -9.91
C MET A 461 -14.83 16.99 -9.53
N ASN A 462 -15.80 16.62 -10.37
CA ASN A 462 -17.22 16.70 -10.05
C ASN A 462 -17.86 15.34 -10.28
N LEU A 463 -18.59 14.86 -9.27
CA LEU A 463 -19.29 13.58 -9.26
C LEU A 463 -20.75 13.83 -8.91
N THR A 464 -21.68 13.12 -9.58
CA THR A 464 -23.07 13.00 -9.12
C THR A 464 -23.22 11.64 -8.47
N VAL A 465 -23.69 11.60 -7.23
CA VAL A 465 -23.80 10.36 -6.46
C VAL A 465 -24.82 9.42 -7.11
N SER A 466 -24.34 8.24 -7.44
CA SER A 466 -25.11 7.11 -7.95
C SER A 466 -25.29 6.07 -6.85
N ASN A 467 -26.41 5.35 -6.87
CA ASN A 467 -26.65 4.21 -5.98
C ASN A 467 -26.49 2.85 -6.69
N GLU A 468 -25.83 2.84 -7.86
CA GLU A 468 -25.70 1.66 -8.71
C GLU A 468 -25.06 0.45 -8.02
N ASN A 469 -24.11 0.69 -7.10
CA ASN A 469 -23.38 -0.37 -6.37
C ASN A 469 -23.82 -0.53 -4.91
N TRP A 470 -24.82 0.23 -4.46
CA TRP A 470 -25.22 0.22 -3.04
C TRP A 470 -25.88 -1.10 -2.65
N SER A 471 -25.68 -1.48 -1.38
CA SER A 471 -26.54 -2.48 -0.75
C SER A 471 -27.93 -1.91 -0.44
N ASP A 472 -28.94 -2.77 -0.29
CA ASP A 472 -30.33 -2.38 0.03
C ASP A 472 -30.46 -1.56 1.33
N THR A 473 -29.49 -1.66 2.25
CA THR A 473 -29.50 -0.98 3.55
C THR A 473 -28.70 0.31 3.57
N GLN A 474 -28.04 0.65 2.47
CA GLN A 474 -27.16 1.81 2.39
C GLN A 474 -27.94 3.08 2.04
N THR A 475 -27.53 4.20 2.66
CA THR A 475 -28.24 5.48 2.55
C THR A 475 -27.47 6.56 1.80
N GLY A 476 -26.19 6.34 1.52
CA GLY A 476 -25.31 7.35 0.93
C GLY A 476 -23.94 6.81 0.56
N GLN A 477 -23.17 7.61 -0.17
CA GLN A 477 -21.77 7.40 -0.50
C GLN A 477 -20.89 8.25 0.41
N SER A 478 -19.92 7.63 1.10
CA SER A 478 -18.96 8.32 1.97
C SER A 478 -17.58 8.41 1.31
N VAL A 479 -17.17 7.38 0.56
CA VAL A 479 -15.87 7.32 -0.10
C VAL A 479 -15.97 7.72 -1.57
N VAL A 480 -15.04 8.55 -2.03
CA VAL A 480 -14.88 8.93 -3.45
C VAL A 480 -13.42 8.85 -3.86
N TYR A 481 -13.15 8.39 -5.09
CA TYR A 481 -11.80 8.41 -5.67
C TYR A 481 -11.58 9.65 -6.54
N LEU A 482 -10.39 10.20 -6.46
CA LEU A 482 -9.86 11.20 -7.37
C LEU A 482 -9.24 10.52 -8.61
N PRO A 483 -9.25 11.20 -9.77
CA PRO A 483 -8.85 10.59 -11.03
C PRO A 483 -7.36 10.20 -11.12
N GLN A 484 -6.48 10.86 -10.39
CA GLN A 484 -5.04 10.56 -10.36
C GLN A 484 -4.73 9.55 -9.25
N GLN A 485 -3.70 8.73 -9.46
CA GLN A 485 -3.29 7.71 -8.50
C GLN A 485 -2.54 8.30 -7.29
N VAL A 486 -1.71 9.32 -7.52
CA VAL A 486 -0.89 9.96 -6.48
C VAL A 486 -1.34 11.42 -6.33
N ILE A 487 -1.86 11.74 -5.16
CA ILE A 487 -2.39 13.08 -4.83
C ILE A 487 -1.41 13.80 -3.91
N ALA A 488 -1.02 15.02 -4.28
CA ALA A 488 -0.14 15.86 -3.48
C ALA A 488 -0.89 16.49 -2.31
N SER A 489 -2.11 17.00 -2.54
CA SER A 489 -2.97 17.55 -1.49
C SER A 489 -4.43 17.65 -1.91
N VAL A 490 -5.33 17.64 -0.93
CA VAL A 490 -6.76 17.94 -1.10
C VAL A 490 -7.03 19.36 -0.60
N ASN A 491 -7.37 20.27 -1.51
CA ASN A 491 -7.53 21.70 -1.21
C ASN A 491 -8.88 22.01 -0.57
N TRP A 492 -9.96 21.42 -1.10
CA TRP A 492 -11.30 21.50 -0.50
C TRP A 492 -12.23 20.42 -1.06
N VAL A 493 -13.25 20.07 -0.28
CA VAL A 493 -14.36 19.20 -0.65
C VAL A 493 -15.68 19.96 -0.50
N ARG A 494 -16.60 19.81 -1.46
CA ARG A 494 -17.94 20.39 -1.44
C ARG A 494 -19.01 19.33 -1.71
N VAL A 495 -20.13 19.43 -0.99
CA VAL A 495 -21.35 18.66 -1.25
C VAL A 495 -22.48 19.63 -1.59
N ASN A 496 -23.11 19.48 -2.75
CA ASN A 496 -24.15 20.38 -3.25
C ASN A 496 -23.71 21.87 -3.23
N GLY A 497 -22.43 22.12 -3.53
CA GLY A 497 -21.81 23.45 -3.51
C GLY A 497 -21.40 23.96 -2.11
N VAL A 498 -21.74 23.27 -1.03
CA VAL A 498 -21.38 23.64 0.34
C VAL A 498 -20.03 23.03 0.71
N GLN A 499 -19.06 23.87 1.10
CA GLN A 499 -17.73 23.42 1.49
C GLN A 499 -17.74 22.73 2.85
N LEU A 500 -17.07 21.59 2.92
CA LEU A 500 -16.87 20.80 4.13
C LEU A 500 -15.58 21.24 4.85
N ALA A 501 -15.54 21.06 6.16
CA ALA A 501 -14.35 21.27 6.98
C ALA A 501 -13.44 20.02 6.96
N ALA A 502 -12.18 20.20 6.58
CA ALA A 502 -11.14 19.16 6.64
C ALA A 502 -10.91 18.68 8.09
N GLY A 503 -10.62 17.40 8.28
CA GLY A 503 -10.36 16.78 9.59
C GLY A 503 -11.56 16.76 10.53
N LYS A 504 -12.77 17.02 10.00
CA LYS A 504 -14.04 17.06 10.77
C LYS A 504 -15.24 16.56 9.99
N GLN A 505 -15.30 16.90 8.70
CA GLN A 505 -16.40 16.52 7.81
C GLN A 505 -15.91 15.69 6.63
N TYR A 506 -14.61 15.67 6.40
CA TYR A 506 -13.95 14.74 5.49
C TYR A 506 -12.50 14.52 5.93
N THR A 507 -11.95 13.37 5.56
CA THR A 507 -10.55 13.00 5.78
C THR A 507 -9.94 12.30 4.56
N PHE A 508 -8.62 12.21 4.53
CA PHE A 508 -7.83 11.56 3.49
C PHE A 508 -6.43 11.22 4.03
N VAL A 509 -5.73 10.33 3.33
CA VAL A 509 -4.34 9.98 3.62
C VAL A 509 -3.42 10.63 2.56
N PRO A 510 -2.32 11.32 2.94
CA PRO A 510 -1.37 11.88 1.98
C PRO A 510 -0.86 10.83 0.97
N GLY A 511 -0.79 11.18 -0.31
CA GLY A 511 -0.34 10.28 -1.37
C GLY A 511 -1.34 9.20 -1.80
N ARG A 512 -2.53 9.14 -1.18
CA ARG A 512 -3.68 8.31 -1.61
C ARG A 512 -4.71 9.15 -2.34
N ASN A 513 -5.55 8.49 -3.14
CA ASN A 513 -6.51 9.14 -4.02
C ASN A 513 -7.97 8.96 -3.61
N TRP A 514 -8.27 8.33 -2.48
CA TRP A 514 -9.62 8.34 -1.92
C TRP A 514 -9.80 9.46 -0.90
N ILE A 515 -11.05 9.91 -0.74
CA ILE A 515 -11.49 10.83 0.31
C ILE A 515 -12.69 10.19 0.98
N SER A 516 -12.73 10.23 2.32
CA SER A 516 -13.91 9.84 3.09
C SER A 516 -14.65 11.06 3.63
N ILE A 517 -15.98 11.04 3.54
CA ILE A 517 -16.89 12.11 3.98
C ILE A 517 -17.75 11.58 5.13
N TYR A 518 -17.71 12.27 6.27
CA TYR A 518 -18.39 11.92 7.53
C TYR A 518 -19.89 11.59 7.38
N LYS A 519 -20.58 12.33 6.50
CA LYS A 519 -22.02 12.13 6.30
C LYS A 519 -22.24 11.45 4.96
N PRO A 520 -22.77 10.22 4.94
CA PRO A 520 -23.11 9.53 3.71
C PRO A 520 -23.91 10.46 2.80
N VAL A 521 -23.34 10.73 1.62
CA VAL A 521 -23.90 11.69 0.67
C VAL A 521 -25.05 11.02 -0.09
N PRO A 522 -26.29 11.55 -0.05
CA PRO A 522 -27.44 10.91 -0.70
C PRO A 522 -27.33 10.90 -2.23
N GLN A 523 -28.00 9.93 -2.86
CA GLN A 523 -28.14 9.82 -4.31
C GLN A 523 -28.61 11.14 -4.94
N ASN A 524 -28.09 11.44 -6.14
CA ASN A 524 -28.33 12.66 -6.91
C ASN A 524 -27.73 13.94 -6.30
N SER A 525 -27.04 13.87 -5.16
CA SER A 525 -26.22 14.98 -4.69
C SER A 525 -24.98 15.12 -5.56
N THR A 526 -24.38 16.32 -5.57
CA THR A 526 -23.10 16.56 -6.23
C THR A 526 -21.97 16.63 -5.23
N ILE A 527 -20.85 15.99 -5.54
CA ILE A 527 -19.59 16.09 -4.81
C ILE A 527 -18.58 16.78 -5.73
N SER A 528 -17.95 17.84 -5.25
CA SER A 528 -16.86 18.51 -5.95
C SER A 528 -15.62 18.49 -5.07
N VAL A 529 -14.48 18.08 -5.64
CA VAL A 529 -13.20 18.06 -4.93
C VAL A 529 -12.17 18.82 -5.74
N ASN A 530 -11.51 19.79 -5.12
CA ASN A 530 -10.31 20.38 -5.67
C ASN A 530 -9.09 19.81 -4.97
N TYR A 531 -8.11 19.41 -5.77
CA TYR A 531 -6.92 18.71 -5.32
C TYR A 531 -5.74 19.09 -6.21
N SER A 532 -4.55 18.85 -5.69
CA SER A 532 -3.30 19.04 -6.41
C SER A 532 -2.59 17.71 -6.66
N TRP A 533 -1.89 17.60 -7.78
CA TRP A 533 -1.19 16.40 -8.23
C TRP A 533 -0.02 16.78 -9.16
N SER A 534 0.86 15.84 -9.49
CA SER A 534 2.01 16.09 -10.39
C SER A 534 2.24 14.90 -11.32
N GLU A 535 2.70 15.20 -12.53
CA GLU A 535 3.23 14.21 -13.50
C GLU A 535 4.73 13.94 -13.26
N LYS A 536 5.39 14.73 -12.39
CA LYS A 536 6.83 14.68 -12.13
C LYS A 536 7.09 14.05 -10.78
N LEU A 537 6.84 12.75 -10.71
CA LEU A 537 6.97 11.98 -9.47
C LEU A 537 8.41 11.50 -9.31
N ASP A 538 9.00 11.75 -8.15
CA ASP A 538 10.27 11.18 -7.73
C ASP A 538 10.02 9.82 -7.05
N VAL A 539 11.01 8.93 -7.13
CA VAL A 539 10.93 7.61 -6.48
C VAL A 539 11.80 7.60 -5.23
N VAL A 540 11.23 7.17 -4.12
CA VAL A 540 11.91 7.03 -2.84
C VAL A 540 11.76 5.62 -2.32
N TYR A 541 12.83 5.04 -1.77
CA TYR A 541 12.74 3.80 -1.03
C TYR A 541 13.72 3.71 0.13
N THR A 542 13.35 2.91 1.13
CA THR A 542 14.23 2.58 2.25
C THR A 542 15.08 1.36 1.93
N ASN A 543 16.22 1.28 2.60
CA ASN A 543 17.16 0.18 2.44
C ASN A 543 17.22 -0.62 3.73
N TRP A 544 16.96 -1.92 3.64
CA TRP A 544 17.17 -2.86 4.73
C TRP A 544 18.64 -3.30 4.84
N ASN A 545 19.55 -2.56 4.22
CA ASN A 545 20.99 -2.66 4.41
C ASN A 545 21.45 -1.52 5.30
N CYS A 546 21.96 -1.84 6.49
CA CYS A 546 22.37 -0.85 7.49
C CYS A 546 23.40 0.18 7.03
N ASP A 547 24.17 -0.11 6.00
CA ASP A 547 25.24 0.73 5.45
C ASP A 547 24.79 1.59 4.27
N LEU A 548 23.56 1.43 3.80
CA LEU A 548 22.96 2.24 2.74
C LEU A 548 21.93 3.20 3.33
N GLY A 549 22.01 4.49 2.96
CA GLY A 549 20.95 5.46 3.27
C GLY A 549 19.73 5.25 2.40
N ASN A 550 18.61 5.88 2.72
CA ASN A 550 17.39 5.85 1.90
C ASN A 550 17.66 6.57 0.57
N TYR A 551 17.24 5.97 -0.54
CA TYR A 551 17.58 6.46 -1.88
C TYR A 551 16.43 7.20 -2.53
N ILE A 552 16.79 8.23 -3.32
CA ILE A 552 15.87 9.02 -4.13
C ILE A 552 16.36 9.04 -5.57
N TYR A 553 15.43 8.85 -6.49
CA TYR A 553 15.59 9.04 -7.93
C TYR A 553 14.68 10.19 -8.35
N PHE A 554 15.29 11.30 -8.77
CA PHE A 554 14.53 12.48 -9.17
C PHE A 554 14.02 12.33 -10.61
N HIS A 555 12.80 12.79 -10.87
CA HIS A 555 12.27 12.87 -12.23
C HIS A 555 13.05 13.90 -13.07
N ARG A 556 13.48 13.50 -14.27
CA ARG A 556 14.29 14.31 -15.20
C ARG A 556 13.51 15.11 -16.24
#